data_AF-A0A9D6IS59-F1
#
_entry.id   AF-A0A9D6IS59-F1
#
_cell.length_a   1.000
_cell.length_b   1.000
_cell.length_c   1.000
_cell.angle_alpha   90.00
_cell.angle_beta   90.00
_cell.angle_gamma   90.00
#
_symmetry.space_group_name_H-M   'P 1'
#
loop_
_entity.id
_entity.type
_entity.pdbx_description
1 polymer ?
#
loop_
_entity_poly.entity_id
_entity_poly.type
_entity_poly.pdbx_seq_one_letter_code
_entity_poly.pdbx_strand_id
1 'polypeptide(L)'
;MRSVAQVLHNIADHVLALRAILERNEATGDFRARLLKHILDEEVDNRRFLGAAAGTASQEEKRTIELALDHSLFVCDIARGEEVSPGLAKSLLEHFQEEYEQGFLDEPAPPAGPPRPGWTVGSLLGGPKP
;
A
#
# COMPACT_ATOMS: atom_id res chain seq x y z
N MET A 1 6.47 20.69 -9.60
CA MET A 1 5.66 20.40 -8.39
C MET A 1 5.33 18.91 -8.41
N ARG A 2 5.50 18.19 -7.29
CA ARG A 2 5.14 16.77 -7.18
C ARG A 2 3.60 16.65 -7.30
N SER A 3 3.10 15.63 -7.98
CA SER A 3 1.65 15.35 -8.09
C SER A 3 1.25 14.15 -7.24
N VAL A 4 -0.05 14.00 -6.93
CA VAL A 4 -0.58 12.82 -6.24
C VAL A 4 -0.26 11.55 -7.04
N ALA A 5 -0.45 11.58 -8.37
CA ALA A 5 -0.11 10.47 -9.26
C ALA A 5 1.38 10.07 -9.17
N GLN A 6 2.29 11.04 -9.06
CA GLN A 6 3.71 10.74 -8.88
C GLN A 6 3.99 10.09 -7.51
N VAL A 7 3.28 10.51 -6.45
CA VAL A 7 3.41 9.87 -5.14
C VAL A 7 2.86 8.44 -5.15
N LEU A 8 1.71 8.20 -5.79
CA LEU A 8 1.16 6.86 -5.97
C LEU A 8 2.14 5.93 -6.71
N HIS A 9 2.78 6.43 -7.77
CA HIS A 9 3.81 5.70 -8.49
C HIS A 9 5.01 5.33 -7.60
N ASN A 10 5.52 6.28 -6.81
CA ASN A 10 6.61 6.00 -5.87
C ASN A 10 6.22 4.92 -4.85
N ILE A 11 5.00 4.97 -4.29
CA ILE A 11 4.55 3.97 -3.32
C ILE A 11 4.45 2.59 -3.99
N ALA A 12 3.93 2.52 -5.23
CA ALA A 12 3.86 1.29 -6.00
C ALA A 12 5.26 0.67 -6.23
N ASP A 13 6.24 1.49 -6.59
CA ASP A 13 7.63 1.04 -6.76
C ASP A 13 8.23 0.51 -5.44
N HIS A 14 7.93 1.15 -4.32
CA HIS A 14 8.39 0.70 -3.00
C HIS A 14 7.74 -0.62 -2.58
N VAL A 15 6.46 -0.82 -2.89
CA VAL A 15 5.77 -2.10 -2.68
C VAL A 15 6.48 -3.23 -3.45
N LEU A 16 6.78 -3.00 -4.74
CA LEU A 16 7.51 -3.95 -5.58
C LEU A 16 8.90 -4.26 -5.01
N ALA A 17 9.65 -3.24 -4.60
CA ALA A 17 10.98 -3.40 -4.04
C ALA A 17 10.96 -4.20 -2.73
N LEU A 18 10.05 -3.88 -1.80
CA LEU A 18 9.94 -4.61 -0.52
C LEU A 18 9.54 -6.06 -0.74
N ARG A 19 8.62 -6.33 -1.68
CA ARG A 19 8.22 -7.70 -2.00
C ARG A 19 9.39 -8.51 -2.55
N ALA A 20 10.16 -7.95 -3.48
CA ALA A 20 11.35 -8.60 -4.03
C ALA A 20 12.40 -8.92 -2.94
N ILE A 21 12.59 -8.02 -1.97
CA ILE A 21 13.46 -8.24 -0.81
C ILE A 21 12.95 -9.43 0.04
N LEU A 22 11.64 -9.52 0.30
CA LEU A 22 11.06 -10.57 1.13
C LEU A 22 11.02 -11.94 0.44
N GLU A 23 10.67 -11.98 -0.85
CA GLU A 23 10.46 -13.23 -1.58
C GLU A 23 11.75 -13.85 -2.11
N ARG A 24 12.64 -13.02 -2.64
CA ARG A 24 13.77 -13.45 -3.46
C ARG A 24 15.12 -13.10 -2.85
N ASN A 25 15.10 -12.37 -1.73
CA ASN A 25 16.31 -11.91 -1.05
C ASN A 25 17.20 -11.07 -1.99
N GLU A 26 16.60 -10.32 -2.92
CA GLU A 26 17.29 -9.58 -3.98
C GLU A 26 18.18 -8.43 -3.47
N ALA A 27 17.99 -7.99 -2.21
CA ALA A 27 18.90 -7.07 -1.52
C ALA A 27 19.43 -7.70 -0.23
N THR A 28 20.75 -7.67 -0.04
CA THR A 28 21.42 -8.21 1.15
C THR A 28 22.43 -7.23 1.74
N GLY A 29 22.84 -7.46 2.99
CA GLY A 29 23.86 -6.68 3.70
C GLY A 29 23.60 -5.17 3.73
N ASP A 30 24.65 -4.39 3.57
CA ASP A 30 24.60 -2.92 3.61
C ASP A 30 23.73 -2.31 2.53
N PHE A 31 23.64 -2.97 1.36
CA PHE A 31 22.78 -2.50 0.28
C PHE A 31 21.30 -2.57 0.69
N ARG A 32 20.88 -3.69 1.30
CA ARG A 32 19.52 -3.82 1.85
C ARG A 32 19.24 -2.73 2.88
N ALA A 33 20.15 -2.51 3.82
CA ALA A 33 19.97 -1.48 4.85
C ALA A 33 19.80 -0.08 4.26
N ARG A 34 20.61 0.28 3.25
CA ARG A 34 20.51 1.56 2.55
C ARG A 34 19.22 1.69 1.75
N LEU A 35 18.80 0.62 1.05
CA LEU A 35 17.56 0.63 0.27
C LEU A 35 16.33 0.78 1.17
N LEU A 36 16.27 0.04 2.28
CA LEU A 36 15.19 0.18 3.26
C LEU A 36 15.16 1.59 3.86
N LYS A 37 16.33 2.16 4.20
CA LYS A 37 16.41 3.55 4.67
C LYS A 37 15.90 4.53 3.62
N HIS A 38 16.27 4.36 2.35
CA HIS A 38 15.84 5.22 1.26
C HIS A 38 14.32 5.19 1.09
N ILE A 39 13.72 3.99 1.06
CA ILE A 39 12.26 3.82 1.02
C ILE A 39 11.59 4.54 2.20
N LEU A 40 12.13 4.38 3.42
CA LEU A 40 11.58 5.04 4.61
C LEU A 40 11.65 6.57 4.53
N ASP A 41 12.76 7.13 4.07
CA ASP A 41 12.92 8.57 3.89
C ASP A 41 11.90 9.10 2.87
N GLU A 42 11.73 8.42 1.74
CA GLU A 42 10.77 8.81 0.70
C GLU A 42 9.32 8.68 1.18
N GLU A 43 8.97 7.65 1.93
CA GLU A 43 7.61 7.45 2.43
C GLU A 43 7.20 8.50 3.48
N VAL A 44 8.15 8.94 4.31
CA VAL A 44 7.91 10.08 5.21
C VAL A 44 7.57 11.35 4.41
N ASP A 45 8.28 11.60 3.31
CA ASP A 45 8.03 12.76 2.46
C ASP A 45 6.75 12.62 1.63
N ASN A 46 6.43 11.42 1.15
CA ASN A 46 5.17 11.10 0.48
C ASN A 46 3.97 11.40 1.39
N ARG A 47 4.01 10.92 2.65
CA ARG A 47 2.95 11.17 3.63
C ARG A 47 2.77 12.64 3.97
N ARG A 48 3.86 13.40 4.10
CA ARG A 48 3.78 14.85 4.32
C ARG A 48 3.07 15.53 3.16
N PHE A 49 3.42 15.16 1.94
CA PHE A 49 2.79 15.70 0.74
C PHE A 49 1.30 15.31 0.66
N LEU A 50 0.98 14.03 0.85
CA LEU A 50 -0.40 13.51 0.82
C LEU A 50 -1.27 14.16 1.90
N GLY A 51 -0.76 14.31 3.13
CA GLY A 51 -1.46 14.98 4.21
C GLY A 51 -1.78 16.46 3.89
N ALA A 52 -0.86 17.17 3.22
CA ALA A 52 -1.12 18.52 2.75
C ALA A 52 -2.16 18.54 1.61
N ALA A 53 -2.05 17.61 0.66
CA ALA A 53 -2.97 17.50 -0.48
C ALA A 53 -4.41 17.18 -0.04
N ALA A 54 -4.59 16.34 0.99
CA ALA A 54 -5.90 16.02 1.57
C ALA A 54 -6.65 17.25 2.07
N GLY A 55 -5.94 18.30 2.52
CA GLY A 55 -6.55 19.54 2.99
C GLY A 55 -7.26 20.34 1.88
N THR A 56 -6.87 20.16 0.62
CA THR A 56 -7.37 20.93 -0.53
C THR A 56 -8.07 20.08 -1.60
N ALA A 57 -8.03 18.75 -1.45
CA ALA A 57 -8.60 17.80 -2.41
C ALA A 57 -10.13 17.77 -2.41
N SER A 58 -10.71 17.37 -3.54
CA SER A 58 -12.14 17.01 -3.63
C SER A 58 -12.45 15.78 -2.77
N GLN A 59 -13.73 15.51 -2.50
CA GLN A 59 -14.13 14.34 -1.69
C GLN A 59 -13.69 13.01 -2.31
N GLU A 60 -13.68 12.94 -3.64
CA GLU A 60 -13.25 11.77 -4.38
C GLU A 60 -11.73 11.56 -4.26
N GLU A 61 -10.96 12.62 -4.48
CA GLU A 61 -9.49 12.59 -4.34
C GLU A 61 -9.04 12.33 -2.90
N LYS A 62 -9.80 12.78 -1.89
CA LYS A 62 -9.50 12.51 -0.48
C LYS A 62 -9.43 11.02 -0.18
N ARG A 63 -10.35 10.23 -0.75
CA ARG A 63 -10.35 8.78 -0.54
C ARG A 63 -9.08 8.13 -1.10
N THR A 64 -8.66 8.53 -2.31
CA THR A 64 -7.40 8.06 -2.91
C THR A 64 -6.21 8.45 -2.05
N ILE A 65 -6.20 9.68 -1.53
CA ILE A 65 -5.14 10.17 -0.65
C ILE A 65 -5.10 9.40 0.67
N GLU A 66 -6.25 9.10 1.27
CA GLU A 66 -6.36 8.30 2.51
C GLU A 66 -5.83 6.87 2.30
N LEU A 67 -6.22 6.20 1.21
CA LEU A 67 -5.68 4.87 0.87
C LEU A 67 -4.16 4.91 0.64
N ALA A 68 -3.66 5.92 -0.07
CA ALA A 68 -2.23 6.09 -0.29
C ALA A 68 -1.45 6.34 1.02
N LEU A 69 -2.04 7.08 1.96
CA LEU A 69 -1.47 7.30 3.29
C LEU A 69 -1.38 5.98 4.08
N ASP A 70 -2.42 5.15 4.00
CA ASP A 70 -2.44 3.83 4.65
C ASP A 70 -1.40 2.90 4.02
N HIS A 71 -1.31 2.83 2.70
CA HIS A 71 -0.30 2.03 2.00
C HIS A 71 1.12 2.45 2.40
N SER A 72 1.39 3.76 2.40
CA SER A 72 2.67 4.32 2.81
C SER A 72 3.02 3.98 4.27
N LEU A 73 2.02 3.97 5.17
CA LEU A 73 2.22 3.56 6.56
C LEU A 73 2.64 2.08 6.64
N PHE A 74 1.91 1.17 5.99
CA PHE A 74 2.26 -0.25 5.99
C PHE A 74 3.62 -0.52 5.34
N VAL A 75 3.96 0.19 4.26
CA VAL A 75 5.29 0.13 3.63
C VAL A 75 6.38 0.53 4.63
N CYS A 76 6.16 1.59 5.41
CA CYS A 76 7.11 1.99 6.46
C CYS A 76 7.28 0.90 7.53
N ASP A 77 6.18 0.37 8.05
CA ASP A 77 6.22 -0.60 9.15
C ASP A 77 6.90 -1.91 8.72
N ILE A 78 6.60 -2.37 7.50
CA ILE A 78 7.28 -3.52 6.89
C ILE A 78 8.77 -3.23 6.68
N ALA A 79 9.13 -2.04 6.18
CA ALA A 79 10.52 -1.67 5.95
C ALA A 79 11.33 -1.55 7.25
N ARG A 80 10.71 -1.14 8.36
CA ARG A 80 11.32 -1.15 9.71
C ARG A 80 11.38 -2.54 10.33
N GLY A 81 10.58 -3.48 9.83
CA GLY A 81 10.41 -4.80 10.44
C GLY A 81 9.60 -4.75 11.74
N GLU A 82 8.70 -3.78 11.87
CA GLU A 82 7.82 -3.62 13.03
C GLU A 82 6.65 -4.61 12.94
N GLU A 83 6.40 -5.35 14.02
CA GLU A 83 5.19 -6.10 14.39
C GLU A 83 4.33 -6.78 13.28
N VAL A 84 4.92 -7.18 12.16
CA VAL A 84 4.23 -7.90 11.07
C VAL A 84 4.99 -9.18 10.74
N SER A 85 4.30 -10.32 10.79
CA SER A 85 4.89 -11.60 10.38
C SER A 85 5.30 -11.53 8.90
N PRO A 86 6.43 -12.14 8.47
CA PRO A 86 6.87 -12.08 7.08
C PRO A 86 5.82 -12.56 6.06
N GLY A 87 5.00 -13.55 6.44
CA GLY A 87 3.90 -14.04 5.60
C GLY A 87 2.81 -12.98 5.41
N LEU A 88 2.39 -12.31 6.48
CA LEU A 88 1.41 -11.22 6.41
C LEU A 88 1.96 -10.02 5.65
N ALA A 89 3.22 -9.64 5.87
CA ALA A 89 3.87 -8.54 5.15
C ALA A 89 3.87 -8.81 3.64
N LYS A 90 4.20 -10.04 3.23
CA LYS A 90 4.13 -10.45 1.82
C LYS A 90 2.71 -10.35 1.27
N SER A 91 1.71 -10.92 1.96
CA SER A 91 0.32 -10.87 1.48
C SER A 91 -0.23 -9.44 1.36
N LEU A 92 0.14 -8.54 2.27
CA LEU A 92 -0.21 -7.12 2.17
C LEU A 92 0.43 -6.45 0.95
N LEU A 93 1.72 -6.68 0.72
CA LEU A 93 2.41 -6.11 -0.44
C LEU A 93 1.87 -6.66 -1.77
N GLU A 94 1.51 -7.94 -1.82
CA GLU A 94 0.83 -8.54 -2.98
C GLU A 94 -0.52 -7.86 -3.23
N HIS A 95 -1.31 -7.66 -2.17
CA HIS A 95 -2.59 -6.98 -2.28
C HIS A 95 -2.44 -5.53 -2.78
N PHE A 96 -1.53 -4.76 -2.20
CA PHE A 96 -1.29 -3.38 -2.65
C PHE A 96 -0.85 -3.34 -4.11
N GLN A 97 0.03 -4.26 -4.54
CA GLN A 97 0.46 -4.37 -5.93
C GLN A 97 -0.75 -4.62 -6.86
N GLU A 98 -1.64 -5.55 -6.51
CA GLU A 98 -2.86 -5.81 -7.27
C GLU A 98 -3.75 -4.57 -7.37
N GLU A 99 -3.84 -3.76 -6.31
CA GLU A 99 -4.62 -2.51 -6.32
C GLU A 99 -4.04 -1.45 -7.26
N TYR A 100 -2.71 -1.30 -7.28
CA TYR A 100 -2.02 -0.42 -8.23
C TYR A 100 -2.17 -0.90 -9.68
N GLU A 101 -2.04 -2.20 -9.94
CA GLU A 101 -2.17 -2.78 -11.29
C GLU A 101 -3.60 -2.67 -11.84
N GLN A 102 -4.60 -2.75 -10.98
CA GLN A 102 -6.02 -2.62 -11.35
C GLN A 102 -6.50 -1.17 -11.43
N GLY A 103 -5.64 -0.18 -11.10
CA GLY A 103 -6.02 1.22 -11.14
C GLY A 103 -7.07 1.60 -10.08
N PHE A 104 -7.21 0.84 -8.98
CA PHE A 104 -8.15 1.17 -7.90
C PHE A 104 -7.83 2.53 -7.25
N LEU A 105 -6.61 3.03 -7.41
CA LEU A 105 -6.15 4.34 -6.97
C LEU A 105 -6.23 5.41 -8.07
N ASP A 106 -6.49 5.02 -9.32
CA ASP A 106 -6.64 5.90 -10.49
C ASP A 106 -8.10 6.14 -10.88
N GLU A 107 -9.04 5.28 -10.45
CA GLU A 107 -10.46 5.42 -10.76
C GLU A 107 -11.21 6.31 -9.75
N PRO A 108 -12.04 7.26 -10.24
CA PRO A 108 -13.19 7.75 -9.49
C PRO A 108 -13.97 6.57 -8.94
N ALA A 109 -14.22 6.53 -7.63
CA ALA A 109 -15.10 5.51 -7.07
C ALA A 109 -16.41 5.49 -7.88
N PRO A 110 -16.85 4.33 -8.41
CA PRO A 110 -18.11 4.27 -9.12
C PRO A 110 -19.22 4.81 -8.19
N PRO A 111 -20.17 5.60 -8.71
CA PRO A 111 -21.26 6.12 -7.88
C PRO A 111 -21.89 4.96 -7.14
N ALA A 112 -22.09 5.12 -5.82
CA ALA A 112 -22.50 4.07 -4.90
C ALA A 112 -23.65 3.24 -5.49
N GLY A 113 -23.28 2.15 -6.18
CA GLY A 113 -24.22 1.18 -6.69
C GLY A 113 -24.83 0.42 -5.51
N PRO A 114 -25.98 -0.24 -5.70
CA PRO A 114 -26.60 -1.02 -4.64
C PRO A 114 -25.55 -1.99 -4.05
N PRO A 115 -25.51 -2.14 -2.71
CA PRO A 115 -24.46 -2.88 -2.02
C PRO A 115 -24.34 -4.28 -2.60
N ARG A 116 -23.15 -4.61 -3.14
CA ARG A 116 -22.84 -5.99 -3.50
C ARG A 116 -22.78 -6.80 -2.21
N PRO A 117 -23.30 -8.05 -2.17
CA PRO A 117 -23.22 -8.89 -0.99
C PRO A 117 -21.75 -9.06 -0.59
N GLY A 118 -21.40 -8.55 0.60
CA GLY A 118 -20.03 -8.55 1.10
C GLY A 118 -19.53 -9.98 1.31
N TRP A 119 -18.38 -10.27 0.72
CA TRP A 119 -17.59 -11.44 1.10
C TRP A 119 -16.83 -11.08 2.37
N THR A 120 -17.42 -11.39 3.52
CA THR A 120 -16.69 -11.34 4.79
C THR A 120 -15.75 -12.54 4.86
N VAL A 121 -14.51 -12.31 5.32
CA VAL A 121 -13.45 -13.30 5.53
C VAL A 121 -13.91 -14.56 6.31
N GLY A 122 -15.02 -14.47 7.07
CA GLY A 122 -15.68 -15.61 7.71
C GLY A 122 -16.23 -16.70 6.77
N SER A 123 -16.37 -16.45 5.46
CA SER A 123 -16.84 -17.45 4.48
C SER A 123 -15.78 -18.46 4.04
N LEU A 124 -14.49 -18.23 4.35
CA LEU A 124 -13.40 -19.17 4.04
C LEU A 124 -13.08 -20.15 5.18
N LEU A 125 -13.56 -19.88 6.40
CA LEU A 125 -13.35 -20.75 7.58
C LEU A 125 -14.56 -21.66 7.89
N GLY A 126 -15.61 -21.57 7.08
CA GLY A 126 -16.82 -22.38 7.22
C GLY A 126 -16.72 -23.72 6.51
N GLY A 127 -16.00 -24.68 7.08
CA GLY A 127 -16.15 -26.08 6.72
C GLY A 127 -15.91 -26.98 7.92
N PRO A 128 -16.46 -28.20 7.91
CA PRO A 128 -17.85 -28.59 7.73
C PRO A 128 -18.40 -29.12 9.06
N LYS A 129 -19.71 -29.34 9.19
CA LYS A 129 -20.24 -30.19 10.28
C LYS A 129 -21.68 -30.64 10.03
N PRO A 130 -22.07 -31.74 10.68
CA PRO A 130 -21.88 -33.14 10.30
C PRO A 130 -23.03 -33.70 9.44
#